data_AF-A0AAE4R5M4-F1
#
_entry.id   AF-A0AAE4R5M4-F1
#
_cell.length_a   1.000
_cell.length_b   1.000
_cell.length_c   1.000
_cell.angle_alpha   90.00
_cell.angle_beta   90.00
_cell.angle_gamma   90.00
#
_symmetry.space_group_name_H-M   'P 1'
#
loop_
_entity.id
_entity.type
_entity.pdbx_description
1 polymer ?
#
loop_
_entity_poly.entity_id
_entity_poly.type
_entity_poly.pdbx_seq_one_letter_code
_entity_poly.pdbx_strand_id
1 'polypeptide(L)'
;MEIRSEEQLNPVADEVSAITAVVRPILTGVLYALKADVVAEAGGRENVKLKMLPRLHRKGDGDTGICFEYAVHEAITSGHADVAERVEDALKLCKVKGRSNSILFGAEKQGSQQLIDTAAELLTDDSALLSGSRGRPVKLKRHLTSAASAFRRKGAPSGLPQSVSGLWRADLFLGSAESDYWVGTTVKINPTALTGAKGLRVGIVPAAQGKSDRVRLDEKRNLVVCPVPYDGSFVEAFYLGWEVVTAFMAADAQLPKEVALPRPAARTVARYLADRREFTVLDVVDALATLAQPELLRTQTESAGIVLSGGTSDLVTTGAVVAPIPTVE
;
A
#
# COMPACT_ATOMS: atom_id res chain seq x y z
N MET A 1 -1.83 -19.35 -27.22
CA MET A 1 -0.66 -18.59 -27.67
C MET A 1 -1.12 -17.15 -27.78
N GLU A 2 -0.72 -16.29 -26.85
CA GLU A 2 -1.12 -14.88 -26.83
C GLU A 2 -0.01 -14.06 -27.48
N ILE A 3 -0.35 -13.37 -28.57
CA ILE A 3 0.47 -12.32 -29.14
C ILE A 3 -0.20 -11.01 -28.73
N ARG A 4 0.54 -10.17 -28.01
CA ARG A 4 0.12 -8.83 -27.59
C ARG A 4 0.57 -7.83 -28.66
N SER A 5 -0.34 -7.03 -29.19
CA SER A 5 -0.02 -5.79 -29.90
C SER A 5 -0.80 -4.65 -29.26
N GLU A 6 -0.10 -3.60 -28.84
CA GLU A 6 -0.67 -2.44 -28.17
C GLU A 6 -0.86 -1.30 -29.18
N GLU A 7 -2.07 -0.75 -29.25
CA GLU A 7 -2.35 0.53 -29.90
C GLU A 7 -2.98 1.48 -28.86
N GLN A 8 -2.38 2.66 -28.70
CA GLN A 8 -2.74 3.64 -27.68
C GLN A 8 -3.73 4.68 -28.22
N LEU A 9 -4.90 4.82 -27.59
CA LEU A 9 -5.97 5.74 -28.03
C LEU A 9 -6.15 7.00 -27.15
N ASN A 10 -5.37 7.21 -26.08
CA ASN A 10 -5.32 8.46 -25.28
C ASN A 10 -3.99 8.61 -24.49
N PRO A 11 -3.51 9.83 -24.14
CA PRO A 11 -2.19 10.04 -23.56
C PRO A 11 -2.04 9.49 -22.12
N VAL A 12 -0.78 9.16 -21.81
CA VAL A 12 -0.25 8.45 -20.64
C VAL A 12 -0.74 9.01 -19.30
N ALA A 13 -1.12 8.13 -18.38
CA ALA A 13 -1.22 8.45 -16.95
C ALA A 13 0.11 9.06 -16.49
N ASP A 14 0.14 10.33 -16.10
CA ASP A 14 1.39 11.04 -15.80
C ASP A 14 2.20 10.33 -14.68
N GLU A 15 3.33 9.73 -15.07
CA GLU A 15 4.26 9.01 -14.18
C GLU A 15 4.72 9.89 -13.01
N VAL A 16 4.87 11.21 -13.23
CA VAL A 16 5.24 12.16 -12.18
C VAL A 16 4.18 12.20 -11.08
N SER A 17 2.90 12.27 -11.44
CA SER A 17 1.77 12.27 -10.51
C SER A 17 1.69 10.96 -9.73
N ALA A 18 1.89 9.81 -10.38
CA ALA A 18 1.89 8.50 -9.73
C ALA A 18 3.03 8.36 -8.71
N ILE A 19 4.25 8.76 -9.09
CA ILE A 19 5.41 8.79 -8.17
C ILE A 19 5.14 9.78 -7.02
N THR A 20 4.59 10.95 -7.31
CA THR A 20 4.27 11.96 -6.28
C THR A 20 3.26 11.43 -5.25
N ALA A 21 2.23 10.70 -5.72
CA ALA A 21 1.21 10.11 -4.86
C ALA A 21 1.82 9.14 -3.83
N VAL A 22 2.78 8.30 -4.21
CA VAL A 22 3.43 7.36 -3.28
C VAL A 22 4.58 7.98 -2.49
N VAL A 23 5.23 9.04 -2.99
CA VAL A 23 6.27 9.76 -2.25
C VAL A 23 5.72 10.38 -0.98
N ARG A 24 4.48 10.88 -1.00
CA ARG A 24 3.78 11.45 0.17
C ARG A 24 3.78 10.49 1.38
N PRO A 25 3.17 9.29 1.31
CA PRO A 25 3.16 8.36 2.43
C PRO A 25 4.55 7.79 2.75
N ILE A 26 5.48 7.73 1.80
CA ILE A 26 6.88 7.36 2.08
C ILE A 26 7.56 8.39 2.98
N LEU A 27 7.41 9.69 2.68
CA LEU A 27 7.96 10.76 3.52
C LEU A 27 7.36 10.76 4.92
N THR A 28 6.05 10.53 5.02
CA THR A 28 5.37 10.31 6.30
C THR A 28 5.99 9.12 7.04
N GLY A 29 6.17 7.97 6.37
CA GLY A 29 6.83 6.80 6.95
C GLY A 29 8.24 7.10 7.48
N VAL A 30 9.06 7.82 6.71
CA VAL A 30 10.41 8.23 7.14
C VAL A 30 10.36 9.16 8.36
N LEU A 31 9.45 10.14 8.39
CA LEU A 31 9.30 11.06 9.52
C LEU A 31 8.87 10.33 10.79
N TYR A 32 7.91 9.41 10.70
CA TYR A 32 7.39 8.69 11.86
C TYR A 32 8.32 7.56 12.32
N ALA A 33 9.22 7.09 11.45
CA ALA A 33 10.30 6.18 11.82
C ALA A 33 11.44 6.86 12.62
N LEU A 34 11.48 8.21 12.69
CA LEU A 34 12.45 8.91 13.53
C LEU A 34 12.25 8.57 15.00
N LYS A 35 13.38 8.44 15.72
CA LYS A 35 13.36 8.18 17.16
C LYS A 35 12.80 9.38 17.91
N ALA A 36 12.05 9.11 18.99
CA ALA A 36 11.38 10.15 19.76
C ALA A 36 12.33 11.19 20.38
N ASP A 37 13.52 10.78 20.82
CA ASP A 37 14.56 11.68 21.32
C ASP A 37 15.08 12.61 20.23
N VAL A 38 15.38 12.08 19.04
CA VAL A 38 15.82 12.87 17.88
C VAL A 38 14.75 13.88 17.44
N VAL A 39 13.48 13.48 17.45
CA VAL A 39 12.35 14.36 17.16
C VAL A 39 12.20 15.47 18.20
N ALA A 40 12.43 15.16 19.48
CA ALA A 40 12.35 16.15 20.56
C ALA A 40 13.40 17.26 20.40
N GLU A 41 14.60 16.94 19.92
CA GLU A 41 15.63 17.94 19.60
C GLU A 41 15.21 18.90 18.47
N ALA A 42 14.33 18.46 17.56
CA ALA A 42 13.76 19.30 16.53
C ALA A 42 12.52 20.10 17.01
N GLY A 43 12.11 19.93 18.27
CA GLY A 43 10.94 20.58 18.84
C GLY A 43 9.61 19.91 18.48
N GLY A 44 9.62 18.64 18.02
CA GLY A 44 8.41 17.93 17.59
C GLY A 44 8.44 17.52 16.12
N ARG A 45 7.55 16.60 15.71
CA ARG A 45 7.52 16.08 14.33
C ARG A 45 7.08 17.14 13.33
N GLU A 46 6.16 17.99 13.76
CA GLU A 46 5.65 19.16 13.06
C GLU A 46 6.74 20.18 12.73
N ASN A 47 7.86 20.17 13.47
CA ASN A 47 8.97 21.11 13.27
C ASN A 47 10.13 20.52 12.46
N VAL A 48 10.08 19.23 12.10
CA VAL A 48 11.13 18.58 11.30
C VAL A 48 11.07 19.07 9.86
N LYS A 49 12.07 19.83 9.43
CA LYS A 49 12.23 20.25 8.03
C LYS A 49 12.65 19.09 7.14
N LEU A 50 12.21 19.11 5.88
CA LEU A 50 12.55 18.06 4.91
C LEU A 50 14.07 17.90 4.74
N LYS A 51 14.83 19.00 4.73
CA LYS A 51 16.31 18.96 4.67
C LYS A 51 16.99 18.31 5.87
N MET A 52 16.29 18.14 6.99
CA MET A 52 16.86 17.53 8.20
C MET A 52 16.80 16.01 8.15
N LEU A 53 15.88 15.42 7.37
CA LEU A 53 15.69 13.97 7.29
C LEU A 53 16.98 13.18 7.06
N PRO A 54 17.88 13.55 6.11
CA PRO A 54 19.13 12.82 5.89
C PRO A 54 20.04 12.69 7.13
N ARG A 55 19.93 13.63 8.08
CA ARG A 55 20.76 13.71 9.29
C ARG A 55 20.08 13.10 10.51
N LEU A 56 18.76 13.25 10.60
CA LEU A 56 17.96 12.71 11.71
C LEU A 56 17.66 11.22 11.52
N HIS A 57 17.53 10.77 10.28
CA HIS A 57 17.21 9.40 9.94
C HIS A 57 18.47 8.52 9.90
N ARG A 58 18.40 7.35 10.54
CA ARG A 58 19.40 6.29 10.37
C ARG A 58 18.77 5.17 9.56
N LYS A 59 19.31 4.93 8.37
CA LYS A 59 18.87 3.84 7.48
C LYS A 59 18.88 2.50 8.21
N GLY A 60 17.78 1.77 8.11
CA GLY A 60 17.63 0.41 8.61
C GLY A 60 16.88 -0.47 7.61
N ASP A 61 17.10 -1.78 7.73
CA ASP A 61 16.49 -2.77 6.82
C ASP A 61 14.95 -2.81 6.89
N GLY A 62 14.36 -2.21 7.93
CA GLY A 62 12.91 -2.14 8.14
C GLY A 62 12.22 -0.95 7.47
N ASP A 63 12.95 0.05 6.98
CA ASP A 63 12.37 1.34 6.56
C ASP A 63 11.43 1.19 5.36
N THR A 64 11.82 0.37 4.38
CA THR A 64 10.98 0.08 3.22
C THR A 64 9.67 -0.59 3.65
N GLY A 65 9.70 -1.46 4.66
CA GLY A 65 8.51 -2.11 5.21
C GLY A 65 7.56 -1.11 5.87
N ILE A 66 8.08 -0.21 6.71
CA ILE A 66 7.29 0.85 7.36
C ILE A 66 6.68 1.79 6.31
N CYS A 67 7.47 2.22 5.34
CA CYS A 67 6.98 3.11 4.28
C CYS A 67 5.92 2.43 3.40
N PHE A 68 6.05 1.11 3.16
CA PHE A 68 5.03 0.34 2.46
C PHE A 68 3.73 0.23 3.26
N GLU A 69 3.80 0.08 4.59
CA GLU A 69 2.63 0.12 5.46
C GLU A 69 1.87 1.45 5.33
N TYR A 70 2.57 2.59 5.39
CA TYR A 70 1.97 3.91 5.17
C TYR A 70 1.38 4.05 3.76
N ALA A 71 2.10 3.60 2.74
CA ALA A 71 1.65 3.72 1.36
C ALA A 71 0.37 2.90 1.11
N VAL A 72 0.31 1.67 1.61
CA VAL A 72 -0.90 0.83 1.53
C VAL A 72 -2.05 1.45 2.33
N HIS A 73 -1.78 1.98 3.52
CA HIS A 73 -2.79 2.66 4.32
C HIS A 73 -3.40 3.86 3.58
N GLU A 74 -2.56 4.78 3.07
CA GLU A 74 -2.99 5.94 2.29
C GLU A 74 -3.76 5.52 1.02
N ALA A 75 -3.30 4.46 0.36
CA ALA A 75 -3.96 3.94 -0.84
C ALA A 75 -5.41 3.51 -0.57
N ILE A 76 -5.64 2.86 0.58
CA ILE A 76 -6.97 2.40 1.01
C ILE A 76 -7.82 3.60 1.43
N THR A 77 -7.30 4.52 2.25
CA THR A 77 -8.07 5.66 2.77
C THR A 77 -8.47 6.64 1.68
N SER A 78 -7.60 6.85 0.69
CA SER A 78 -7.87 7.69 -0.47
C SER A 78 -8.67 6.99 -1.57
N GLY A 79 -8.92 5.68 -1.43
CA GLY A 79 -9.75 4.91 -2.36
C GLY A 79 -9.09 4.63 -3.72
N HIS A 80 -7.76 4.47 -3.75
CA HIS A 80 -7.06 4.08 -4.98
C HIS A 80 -7.53 2.69 -5.42
N ALA A 81 -8.22 2.63 -6.57
CA ALA A 81 -8.95 1.44 -7.05
C ALA A 81 -8.12 0.15 -7.00
N ASP A 82 -6.89 0.19 -7.54
CA ASP A 82 -5.97 -0.96 -7.61
C ASP A 82 -5.65 -1.60 -6.25
N VAL A 83 -5.76 -0.84 -5.15
CA VAL A 83 -5.51 -1.33 -3.79
C VAL A 83 -6.81 -1.53 -3.04
N ALA A 84 -7.70 -0.55 -3.06
CA ALA A 84 -8.96 -0.55 -2.31
C ALA A 84 -9.87 -1.71 -2.73
N GLU A 85 -10.05 -1.95 -4.03
CA GLU A 85 -10.90 -3.05 -4.52
C GLU A 85 -10.35 -4.43 -4.13
N ARG A 86 -9.02 -4.60 -4.19
CA ARG A 86 -8.35 -5.83 -3.75
C ARG A 86 -8.53 -6.08 -2.26
N VAL A 87 -8.45 -5.02 -1.47
CA VAL A 87 -8.70 -5.07 -0.02
C VAL A 87 -10.17 -5.41 0.26
N GLU A 88 -11.11 -4.82 -0.46
CA GLU A 88 -12.53 -5.15 -0.33
C GLU A 88 -12.82 -6.61 -0.66
N ASP A 89 -12.20 -7.17 -1.70
CA ASP A 89 -12.31 -8.59 -2.01
C ASP A 89 -11.74 -9.48 -0.89
N ALA A 90 -10.63 -9.08 -0.28
CA ALA A 90 -10.09 -9.78 0.90
C ALA A 90 -11.02 -9.68 2.12
N LEU A 91 -11.64 -8.52 2.33
CA LEU A 91 -12.60 -8.27 3.41
C LEU A 91 -13.89 -9.07 3.24
N LYS A 92 -14.38 -9.24 2.01
CA LYS A 92 -15.53 -10.11 1.69
C LYS A 92 -15.29 -11.55 2.16
N LEU A 93 -14.09 -12.09 1.95
CA LEU A 93 -13.70 -13.42 2.44
C LEU A 93 -13.61 -13.48 3.98
N CYS A 94 -13.46 -12.33 4.64
CA CYS A 94 -13.53 -12.20 6.09
C CYS A 94 -14.94 -11.88 6.62
N LYS A 95 -15.96 -11.83 5.75
CA LYS A 95 -17.35 -11.45 6.07
C LYS A 95 -17.53 -9.99 6.50
N VAL A 96 -16.59 -9.12 6.12
CA VAL A 96 -16.74 -7.67 6.23
C VAL A 96 -17.30 -7.15 4.90
N LYS A 97 -18.33 -6.31 4.96
CA LYS A 97 -19.01 -5.74 3.79
C LYS A 97 -18.91 -4.22 3.82
N GLY A 98 -19.04 -3.60 2.64
CA GLY A 98 -18.98 -2.14 2.47
C GLY A 98 -17.62 -1.67 2.00
N ARG A 99 -17.48 -0.35 1.85
CA ARG A 99 -16.23 0.29 1.44
C ARG A 99 -15.11 0.00 2.45
N SER A 100 -13.91 -0.23 1.95
CA SER A 100 -12.74 -0.47 2.79
C SER A 100 -12.27 0.80 3.51
N ASN A 101 -12.00 0.66 4.81
CA ASN A 101 -11.34 1.64 5.66
C ASN A 101 -10.11 1.00 6.31
N SER A 102 -9.14 1.83 6.69
CA SER A 102 -7.89 1.41 7.31
C SER A 102 -7.58 2.26 8.53
N ILE A 103 -7.10 1.65 9.60
CA ILE A 103 -6.50 2.33 10.77
C ILE A 103 -5.06 1.85 10.87
N LEU A 104 -4.11 2.78 10.78
CA LEU A 104 -2.68 2.47 10.87
C LEU A 104 -2.29 2.17 12.32
N PHE A 105 -1.77 0.98 12.59
CA PHE A 105 -1.47 0.53 13.95
C PHE A 105 0.03 0.29 14.17
N GLY A 106 0.72 -0.38 13.24
CA GLY A 106 2.12 -0.78 13.34
C GLY A 106 3.07 0.39 13.56
N ALA A 107 3.05 1.35 12.63
CA ALA A 107 3.94 2.49 12.65
C ALA A 107 3.65 3.49 13.78
N GLU A 108 2.38 3.65 14.17
CA GLU A 108 1.95 4.67 15.14
C GLU A 108 2.07 4.22 16.61
N LYS A 109 2.44 2.96 16.86
CA LYS A 109 2.60 2.39 18.23
C LYS A 109 3.59 3.13 19.14
N GLN A 110 4.48 3.96 18.59
CA GLN A 110 5.44 4.76 19.36
C GLN A 110 4.91 6.15 19.74
N GLY A 111 3.83 6.64 19.11
CA GLY A 111 3.22 7.95 19.36
C GLY A 111 1.70 7.81 19.38
N SER A 112 1.14 7.54 20.57
CA SER A 112 -0.24 7.08 20.74
C SER A 112 -1.34 8.03 20.28
N GLN A 113 -1.05 9.28 19.94
CA GLN A 113 -2.08 10.27 19.66
C GLN A 113 -2.76 10.05 18.30
N GLN A 114 -1.98 9.89 17.21
CA GLN A 114 -2.51 9.72 15.85
C GLN A 114 -3.42 8.48 15.73
N LEU A 115 -2.98 7.34 16.30
CA LEU A 115 -3.76 6.10 16.34
C LEU A 115 -5.09 6.29 17.07
N ILE A 116 -5.09 7.07 18.16
CA ILE A 116 -6.29 7.35 18.94
C ILE A 116 -7.25 8.23 18.14
N ASP A 117 -6.73 9.24 17.45
CA ASP A 117 -7.54 10.20 16.69
C ASP A 117 -8.23 9.51 15.50
N THR A 118 -7.49 8.77 14.66
CA THR A 118 -8.08 8.02 13.53
C THR A 118 -9.05 6.93 14.00
N ALA A 119 -8.73 6.26 15.12
CA ALA A 119 -9.65 5.28 15.69
C ALA A 119 -10.92 5.93 16.27
N ALA A 120 -10.84 7.13 16.83
CA ALA A 120 -12.00 7.84 17.36
C ALA A 120 -12.95 8.29 16.26
N GLU A 121 -12.44 8.63 15.07
CA GLU A 121 -13.23 9.01 13.91
C GLU A 121 -13.94 7.81 13.26
N LEU A 122 -13.26 6.66 13.17
CA LEU A 122 -13.77 5.50 12.44
C LEU A 122 -14.47 4.44 13.30
N LEU A 123 -14.15 4.35 14.60
CA LEU A 123 -14.67 3.30 15.47
C LEU A 123 -15.79 3.79 16.39
N THR A 124 -16.88 3.04 16.37
CA THR A 124 -17.94 3.11 17.37
C THR A 124 -17.57 2.28 18.61
N ASP A 125 -18.35 2.40 19.68
CA ASP A 125 -18.21 1.52 20.84
C ASP A 125 -18.63 0.06 20.53
N ASP A 126 -19.33 -0.12 19.41
CA ASP A 126 -19.81 -1.40 18.93
C ASP A 126 -18.89 -2.06 17.88
N SER A 127 -17.88 -1.37 17.38
CA SER A 127 -16.94 -1.88 16.38
C SER A 127 -16.39 -3.24 16.75
N ALA A 128 -16.68 -4.24 15.92
CA ALA A 128 -16.45 -5.65 16.21
C ALA A 128 -15.26 -6.19 15.42
N LEU A 129 -14.29 -6.77 16.13
CA LEU A 129 -13.12 -7.43 15.56
C LEU A 129 -13.44 -8.89 15.24
N LEU A 130 -13.41 -9.22 13.95
CA LEU A 130 -13.59 -10.58 13.43
C LEU A 130 -12.25 -11.31 13.42
N SER A 131 -12.01 -12.17 14.41
CA SER A 131 -10.76 -12.94 14.57
C SER A 131 -10.73 -14.26 13.78
N GLY A 132 -11.82 -14.61 13.08
CA GLY A 132 -11.99 -15.89 12.36
C GLY A 132 -12.18 -17.12 13.26
N SER A 133 -12.22 -16.95 14.58
CA SER A 133 -12.56 -18.01 15.53
C SER A 133 -14.06 -18.03 15.84
N ARG A 134 -14.60 -19.21 16.19
CA ARG A 134 -15.98 -19.32 16.71
C ARG A 134 -16.10 -18.57 18.03
N GLY A 135 -17.17 -17.80 18.21
CA GLY A 135 -17.46 -17.05 19.44
C GLY A 135 -17.98 -15.64 19.16
N ARG A 136 -18.28 -14.90 20.23
CA ARG A 136 -18.70 -13.49 20.12
C ARG A 136 -17.49 -12.63 19.71
N PRO A 137 -17.61 -11.80 18.66
CA PRO A 137 -16.57 -10.84 18.29
C PRO A 137 -16.17 -9.92 19.44
N VAL A 138 -14.89 -9.57 19.49
CA VAL A 138 -14.31 -8.69 20.51
C VAL A 138 -14.51 -7.24 20.08
N LYS A 139 -14.80 -6.32 21.00
CA LYS A 139 -14.96 -4.89 20.68
C LYS A 139 -13.61 -4.21 20.45
N LEU A 140 -13.31 -3.79 19.22
CA LEU A 140 -11.98 -3.31 18.81
C LEU A 140 -11.52 -2.10 19.64
N LYS A 141 -12.37 -1.07 19.74
CA LYS A 141 -12.06 0.19 20.42
C LYS A 141 -11.58 -0.01 21.86
N ARG A 142 -12.19 -0.95 22.60
CA ARG A 142 -11.81 -1.29 23.99
C ARG A 142 -10.42 -1.90 24.13
N HIS A 143 -9.93 -2.54 23.07
CA HIS A 143 -8.68 -3.32 23.12
C HIS A 143 -7.52 -2.70 22.36
N LEU A 144 -7.71 -1.57 21.65
CA LEU A 144 -6.62 -0.85 20.95
C LEU A 144 -5.48 -0.46 21.90
N THR A 145 -5.80 0.20 23.03
CA THR A 145 -4.79 0.59 24.04
C THR A 145 -4.09 -0.62 24.65
N SER A 146 -4.82 -1.72 24.87
CA SER A 146 -4.26 -2.97 25.37
C SER A 146 -3.31 -3.60 24.34
N ALA A 147 -3.67 -3.60 23.06
CA ALA A 147 -2.82 -4.10 21.99
C ALA A 147 -1.55 -3.24 21.81
N ALA A 148 -1.67 -1.91 21.89
CA ALA A 148 -0.54 -1.00 21.81
C ALA A 148 0.43 -1.19 22.99
N SER A 149 -0.10 -1.35 24.21
CA SER A 149 0.71 -1.63 25.40
C SER A 149 1.43 -2.98 25.33
N ALA A 150 0.75 -4.01 24.81
CA ALA A 150 1.30 -5.34 24.61
C ALA A 150 2.47 -5.34 23.62
N PHE A 151 2.37 -4.55 22.55
CA PHE A 151 3.46 -4.39 21.59
C PHE A 151 4.71 -3.80 22.25
N ARG A 152 4.58 -2.73 23.04
CA ARG A 152 5.69 -2.11 23.77
C ARG A 152 6.41 -3.08 24.71
N ARG A 153 5.66 -4.05 25.26
CA ARG A 153 6.18 -5.11 26.13
C ARG A 153 6.53 -6.41 25.39
N LYS A 154 6.61 -6.39 24.05
CA LYS A 154 6.94 -7.54 23.19
C LYS A 154 6.07 -8.78 23.47
N GLY A 155 4.79 -8.58 23.77
CA GLY A 155 3.84 -9.67 24.02
C GLY A 155 3.86 -10.27 25.43
N ALA A 156 4.55 -9.65 26.41
CA ALA A 156 4.36 -9.93 27.83
C ALA A 156 2.87 -9.79 28.21
N PRO A 157 2.34 -10.52 29.23
CA PRO A 157 0.91 -10.84 29.36
C PRO A 157 0.01 -9.65 29.04
N SER A 158 -0.46 -9.65 27.80
CA SER A 158 -1.32 -8.64 27.24
C SER A 158 -2.71 -8.94 27.79
N GLY A 159 -3.39 -7.97 28.41
CA GLY A 159 -4.79 -8.10 28.83
C GLY A 159 -5.79 -8.32 27.67
N LEU A 160 -5.31 -8.83 26.53
CA LEU A 160 -6.07 -9.20 25.35
C LEU A 160 -6.74 -10.56 25.57
N PRO A 161 -8.01 -10.72 25.15
CA PRO A 161 -8.68 -12.02 25.13
C PRO A 161 -7.90 -13.07 24.32
N GLN A 162 -8.06 -14.34 24.69
CA GLN A 162 -7.35 -15.46 24.05
C GLN A 162 -7.51 -15.50 22.52
N SER A 163 -8.71 -15.19 22.01
CA SER A 163 -9.05 -15.17 20.59
C SER A 163 -8.28 -14.12 19.78
N VAL A 164 -7.77 -13.08 20.44
CA VAL A 164 -7.07 -11.94 19.83
C VAL A 164 -5.72 -11.66 20.51
N SER A 165 -5.15 -12.66 21.19
CA SER A 165 -3.88 -12.55 21.91
C SER A 165 -2.68 -12.18 21.03
N GLY A 166 -2.78 -12.36 19.71
CA GLY A 166 -1.77 -11.96 18.73
C GLY A 166 -2.00 -10.58 18.11
N LEU A 167 -3.04 -9.84 18.51
CA LEU A 167 -3.44 -8.58 17.87
C LEU A 167 -2.35 -7.49 17.94
N TRP A 168 -1.47 -7.55 18.94
CA TRP A 168 -0.33 -6.64 19.06
C TRP A 168 0.65 -6.70 17.86
N ARG A 169 0.60 -7.78 17.07
CA ARG A 169 1.36 -7.96 15.83
C ARG A 169 0.70 -7.36 14.59
N ALA A 170 -0.53 -6.85 14.69
CA ALA A 170 -1.18 -6.19 13.56
C ALA A 170 -0.40 -4.95 13.13
N ASP A 171 -0.34 -4.71 11.84
CA ASP A 171 0.23 -3.51 11.23
C ASP A 171 -0.89 -2.53 10.90
N LEU A 172 -2.07 -3.04 10.50
CA LEU A 172 -3.30 -2.25 10.25
C LEU A 172 -4.51 -2.91 10.92
N PHE A 173 -5.58 -2.14 11.10
CA PHE A 173 -6.93 -2.68 11.17
C PHE A 173 -7.68 -2.30 9.90
N LEU A 174 -8.15 -3.30 9.17
CA LEU A 174 -8.99 -3.08 8.00
C LEU A 174 -10.44 -3.37 8.36
N GLY A 175 -11.37 -2.60 7.82
CA GLY A 175 -12.77 -2.77 8.12
C GLY A 175 -13.65 -1.96 7.20
N SER A 176 -14.90 -1.81 7.62
CA SER A 176 -15.82 -0.87 7.00
C SER A 176 -16.59 -0.15 8.08
N ALA A 177 -16.62 1.18 8.02
CA ALA A 177 -17.42 2.00 8.91
C ALA A 177 -18.93 1.72 8.75
N GLU A 178 -19.36 1.25 7.56
CA GLU A 178 -20.76 0.93 7.27
C GLU A 178 -21.24 -0.34 7.98
N SER A 179 -20.43 -1.40 7.96
CA SER A 179 -20.80 -2.67 8.61
C SER A 179 -20.30 -2.79 10.05
N ASP A 180 -19.45 -1.86 10.49
CA ASP A 180 -18.81 -1.79 11.80
C ASP A 180 -18.03 -3.05 12.19
N TYR A 181 -17.57 -3.78 11.17
CA TYR A 181 -16.73 -4.96 11.32
C TYR A 181 -15.31 -4.67 10.85
N TRP A 182 -14.37 -5.18 11.64
CA TRP A 182 -12.94 -4.92 11.48
C TRP A 182 -12.15 -6.22 11.60
N VAL A 183 -10.95 -6.24 11.04
CA VAL A 183 -10.02 -7.37 11.08
C VAL A 183 -8.62 -6.88 11.39
N GLY A 184 -7.88 -7.68 12.17
CA GLY A 184 -6.44 -7.45 12.34
C GLY A 184 -5.70 -7.82 11.07
N THR A 185 -4.85 -6.92 10.60
CA THR A 185 -4.13 -7.08 9.34
C THR A 185 -2.64 -6.97 9.57
N THR A 186 -1.88 -7.85 8.93
CA THR A 186 -0.42 -7.69 8.83
C THR A 186 -0.04 -7.33 7.40
N VAL A 187 0.94 -6.46 7.25
CA VAL A 187 1.46 -5.97 5.98
C VAL A 187 2.94 -6.31 5.93
N LYS A 188 3.41 -6.93 4.86
CA LYS A 188 4.83 -7.27 4.71
C LYS A 188 5.30 -7.00 3.29
N ILE A 189 6.33 -6.17 3.17
CA ILE A 189 7.01 -5.91 1.90
C ILE A 189 7.67 -7.19 1.34
N ASN A 190 8.10 -8.11 2.21
CA ASN A 190 8.56 -9.43 1.82
C ASN A 190 7.46 -10.48 2.09
N PRO A 191 6.86 -11.09 1.05
CA PRO A 191 5.81 -12.09 1.22
C PRO A 191 6.21 -13.31 2.05
N THR A 192 7.50 -13.68 2.06
CA THR A 192 8.01 -14.82 2.82
C THR A 192 8.02 -14.57 4.33
N ALA A 193 8.07 -13.30 4.74
CA ALA A 193 8.01 -12.87 6.14
C ALA A 193 6.57 -12.83 6.68
N LEU A 194 5.56 -13.15 5.86
CA LEU A 194 4.17 -13.16 6.28
C LEU A 194 3.91 -14.29 7.29
N THR A 195 3.47 -13.92 8.49
CA THR A 195 3.13 -14.86 9.57
C THR A 195 1.72 -14.62 10.09
N GLY A 196 0.97 -15.69 10.34
CA GLY A 196 -0.31 -15.60 11.02
C GLY A 196 -0.16 -15.41 12.53
N ALA A 197 -1.19 -14.87 13.18
CA ALA A 197 -1.32 -14.84 14.63
C ALA A 197 -2.80 -14.78 15.03
N LYS A 198 -3.12 -15.12 16.28
CA LYS A 198 -4.50 -15.06 16.80
C LYS A 198 -5.02 -13.62 16.74
N GLY A 199 -6.15 -13.41 16.07
CA GLY A 199 -6.75 -12.10 15.84
C GLY A 199 -6.33 -11.44 14.53
N LEU A 200 -5.34 -11.98 13.80
CA LEU A 200 -5.03 -11.55 12.44
C LEU A 200 -5.84 -12.36 11.43
N ARG A 201 -6.29 -11.70 10.36
CA ARG A 201 -7.13 -12.29 9.32
C ARG A 201 -6.78 -11.91 7.91
N VAL A 202 -6.17 -10.75 7.69
CA VAL A 202 -5.70 -10.33 6.36
C VAL A 202 -4.18 -10.18 6.39
N GLY A 203 -3.53 -10.64 5.32
CA GLY A 203 -2.12 -10.42 5.06
C GLY A 203 -1.93 -9.67 3.75
N ILE A 204 -1.48 -8.42 3.79
CA ILE A 204 -1.17 -7.63 2.59
C ILE A 204 0.31 -7.81 2.24
N VAL A 205 0.58 -8.13 0.98
CA VAL A 205 1.93 -8.33 0.45
C VAL A 205 2.00 -7.79 -0.98
N PRO A 206 3.15 -7.35 -1.49
CA PRO A 206 3.28 -7.04 -2.91
C PRO A 206 3.15 -8.32 -3.74
N ALA A 207 2.45 -8.25 -4.87
CA ALA A 207 2.58 -9.23 -5.93
C ALA A 207 3.98 -9.13 -6.57
N ALA A 208 4.47 -10.23 -7.12
CA ALA A 208 5.68 -10.22 -7.93
C ALA A 208 5.34 -9.90 -9.38
N GLN A 209 6.27 -9.28 -10.09
CA GLN A 209 6.11 -8.96 -11.51
C GLN A 209 5.72 -10.20 -12.34
N GLY A 210 4.69 -10.05 -13.19
CA GLY A 210 4.15 -11.12 -14.03
C GLY A 210 3.51 -12.27 -13.24
N LYS A 211 3.20 -12.09 -11.96
CA LYS A 211 2.50 -13.08 -11.13
C LYS A 211 1.08 -12.62 -10.82
N SER A 212 0.21 -13.59 -10.56
CA SER A 212 -1.16 -13.32 -10.17
C SER A 212 -1.22 -12.55 -8.85
N ASP A 213 -2.06 -11.52 -8.83
CA ASP A 213 -2.42 -10.70 -7.69
C ASP A 213 -3.75 -11.14 -7.04
N ARG A 214 -4.25 -12.34 -7.40
CA ARG A 214 -5.54 -12.85 -6.93
C ARG A 214 -5.53 -13.03 -5.41
N VAL A 215 -6.55 -12.47 -4.76
CA VAL A 215 -6.85 -12.71 -3.35
C VAL A 215 -7.09 -14.19 -3.10
N ARG A 216 -6.44 -14.74 -2.07
CA ARG A 216 -6.47 -16.18 -1.77
C ARG A 216 -6.50 -16.46 -0.28
N LEU A 217 -7.11 -17.58 0.10
CA LEU A 217 -7.06 -18.08 1.47
C LEU A 217 -5.76 -18.88 1.69
N ASP A 218 -5.03 -18.56 2.75
CA ASP A 218 -3.94 -19.37 3.30
C ASP A 218 -4.42 -20.01 4.60
N GLU A 219 -4.86 -21.26 4.51
CA GLU A 219 -5.41 -22.01 5.64
C GLU A 219 -4.36 -22.26 6.73
N LYS A 220 -3.10 -22.50 6.34
CA LYS A 220 -2.00 -22.77 7.28
C LYS A 220 -1.73 -21.58 8.19
N ARG A 221 -1.72 -20.37 7.62
CA ARG A 221 -1.56 -19.13 8.39
C ARG A 221 -2.87 -18.60 8.96
N ASN A 222 -4.01 -19.17 8.54
CA ASN A 222 -5.34 -18.66 8.79
C ASN A 222 -5.45 -17.17 8.41
N LEU A 223 -4.97 -16.83 7.21
CA LEU A 223 -5.00 -15.48 6.65
C LEU A 223 -5.65 -15.50 5.26
N VAL A 224 -6.41 -14.47 4.96
CA VAL A 224 -6.71 -14.07 3.58
C VAL A 224 -5.52 -13.26 3.09
N VAL A 225 -4.77 -13.81 2.14
CA VAL A 225 -3.64 -13.12 1.53
C VAL A 225 -4.19 -12.22 0.42
N CYS A 226 -3.86 -10.93 0.52
CA CYS A 226 -4.24 -9.87 -0.40
C CYS A 226 -2.97 -9.35 -1.08
N PRO A 227 -2.60 -9.88 -2.25
CA PRO A 227 -1.52 -9.31 -3.04
C PRO A 227 -1.90 -7.92 -3.57
N VAL A 228 -0.99 -6.96 -3.49
CA VAL A 228 -1.13 -5.64 -4.13
C VAL A 228 -0.48 -5.70 -5.53
N PRO A 229 -1.14 -5.21 -6.60
CA PRO A 229 -0.65 -5.42 -7.97
C PRO A 229 0.68 -4.73 -8.29
N TYR A 230 1.50 -5.35 -9.16
CA TYR A 230 2.83 -4.86 -9.56
C TYR A 230 2.86 -4.24 -10.95
N ASP A 231 2.47 -5.00 -11.98
CA ASP A 231 2.73 -4.72 -13.40
C ASP A 231 2.08 -3.40 -13.87
N GLY A 232 2.81 -2.28 -13.83
CA GLY A 232 2.27 -0.95 -14.16
C GLY A 232 1.31 -0.38 -13.12
N SER A 233 1.32 -0.92 -11.90
CA SER A 233 0.35 -0.58 -10.84
C SER A 233 1.08 -0.17 -9.55
N PHE A 234 0.36 -0.23 -8.42
CA PHE A 234 0.74 0.38 -7.15
C PHE A 234 2.13 -0.02 -6.65
N VAL A 235 2.51 -1.30 -6.72
CA VAL A 235 3.80 -1.76 -6.16
C VAL A 235 4.98 -1.22 -6.98
N GLU A 236 4.85 -1.13 -8.31
CA GLU A 236 5.87 -0.51 -9.15
C GLU A 236 6.01 0.98 -8.83
N ALA A 237 4.89 1.70 -8.76
CA ALA A 237 4.89 3.10 -8.35
C ALA A 237 5.58 3.29 -6.99
N PHE A 238 5.22 2.47 -5.99
CA PHE A 238 5.85 2.49 -4.66
C PHE A 238 7.36 2.37 -4.72
N TYR A 239 7.90 1.40 -5.47
CA TYR A 239 9.36 1.23 -5.57
C TYR A 239 10.05 2.40 -6.27
N LEU A 240 9.40 3.02 -7.27
CA LEU A 240 9.91 4.24 -7.91
C LEU A 240 9.92 5.43 -6.94
N GLY A 241 8.84 5.61 -6.17
CA GLY A 241 8.79 6.61 -5.10
C GLY A 241 9.85 6.38 -4.03
N TRP A 242 10.07 5.12 -3.66
CA TRP A 242 11.08 4.73 -2.67
C TRP A 242 12.49 5.03 -3.17
N GLU A 243 12.77 4.77 -4.44
CA GLU A 243 14.03 5.14 -5.10
C GLU A 243 14.25 6.65 -5.07
N VAL A 244 13.23 7.45 -5.40
CA VAL A 244 13.27 8.93 -5.35
C VAL A 244 13.64 9.43 -3.95
N VAL A 245 12.91 8.98 -2.92
CA VAL A 245 13.16 9.43 -1.54
C VAL A 245 14.53 8.98 -1.05
N THR A 246 14.94 7.75 -1.35
CA THR A 246 16.25 7.23 -0.95
C THR A 246 17.39 8.00 -1.62
N ALA A 247 17.30 8.25 -2.93
CA ALA A 247 18.31 9.02 -3.66
C ALA A 247 18.36 10.48 -3.19
N PHE A 248 17.21 11.10 -2.93
CA PHE A 248 17.10 12.45 -2.37
C PHE A 248 17.74 12.56 -0.99
N MET A 249 17.48 11.59 -0.10
CA MET A 249 18.13 11.54 1.20
C MET A 249 19.64 11.32 1.09
N ALA A 250 20.08 10.43 0.21
CA ALA A 250 21.51 10.18 -0.05
C ALA A 250 22.23 11.41 -0.63
N ALA A 251 21.51 12.28 -1.32
CA ALA A 251 21.99 13.57 -1.81
C ALA A 251 21.89 14.71 -0.77
N ASP A 252 21.70 14.41 0.53
CA ASP A 252 21.56 15.41 1.60
C ASP A 252 20.40 16.40 1.36
N ALA A 253 19.27 15.85 0.91
CA ALA A 253 18.07 16.59 0.53
C ALA A 253 18.32 17.63 -0.58
N GLN A 254 19.24 17.33 -1.50
CA GLN A 254 19.46 18.06 -2.74
C GLN A 254 18.97 17.24 -3.92
N LEU A 255 18.89 17.86 -5.10
CA LEU A 255 18.58 17.15 -6.34
C LEU A 255 19.66 16.07 -6.60
N PRO A 256 19.29 14.78 -6.68
CA PRO A 256 20.25 13.71 -6.97
C PRO A 256 20.86 13.84 -8.36
N LYS A 257 22.08 13.30 -8.52
CA LYS A 257 22.72 13.20 -9.84
C LYS A 257 21.92 12.27 -10.75
N GLU A 258 21.96 12.50 -12.06
CA GLU A 258 21.23 11.69 -13.04
C GLU A 258 21.59 10.20 -12.99
N VAL A 259 22.84 9.86 -12.65
CA VAL A 259 23.26 8.47 -12.46
C VAL A 259 22.53 7.77 -11.29
N ALA A 260 22.08 8.53 -10.29
CA ALA A 260 21.33 8.00 -9.16
C ALA A 260 19.82 7.96 -9.42
N LEU A 261 19.31 8.83 -10.31
CA LEU A 261 17.92 8.85 -10.76
C LEU A 261 17.88 9.05 -12.28
N PRO A 262 18.01 7.97 -13.08
CA PRO A 262 18.09 8.07 -14.54
C PRO A 262 16.75 8.36 -15.22
N ARG A 263 15.63 8.11 -14.54
CA ARG A 263 14.28 8.39 -15.07
C ARG A 263 13.93 9.88 -14.96
N PRO A 264 13.51 10.55 -16.06
CA PRO A 264 13.12 11.96 -16.02
C PRO A 264 11.98 12.25 -15.02
N ALA A 265 10.94 11.41 -14.98
CA ALA A 265 9.81 11.59 -14.06
C ALA A 265 10.26 11.57 -12.58
N ALA A 266 11.11 10.61 -12.22
CA ALA A 266 11.70 10.51 -10.89
C ALA A 266 12.52 11.76 -10.51
N ARG A 267 13.30 12.32 -11.47
CA ARG A 267 14.03 13.58 -11.25
C ARG A 267 13.12 14.78 -11.08
N THR A 268 12.01 14.84 -11.79
CA THR A 268 11.00 15.89 -11.62
C THR A 268 10.44 15.87 -10.19
N VAL A 269 10.06 14.69 -9.68
CA VAL A 269 9.57 14.58 -8.29
C VAL A 269 10.68 14.91 -7.28
N ALA A 270 11.92 14.45 -7.50
CA ALA A 270 13.05 14.82 -6.64
C ALA A 270 13.31 16.34 -6.63
N ARG A 271 13.05 17.05 -7.74
CA ARG A 271 13.10 18.51 -7.79
C ARG A 271 12.00 19.15 -6.95
N TYR A 272 10.77 18.63 -7.00
CA TYR A 272 9.70 19.11 -6.12
C TYR A 272 10.07 19.05 -4.64
N LEU A 273 10.78 17.99 -4.24
CA LEU A 273 11.31 17.83 -2.87
C LEU A 273 12.44 18.82 -2.58
N ALA A 274 13.42 18.96 -3.48
CA ALA A 274 14.55 19.88 -3.31
C ALA A 274 14.10 21.34 -3.18
N ASP A 275 13.15 21.77 -4.02
CA ASP A 275 12.60 23.12 -4.01
C ASP A 275 11.86 23.44 -2.69
N ARG A 276 11.35 22.40 -2.01
CA ARG A 276 10.59 22.51 -0.76
C ARG A 276 11.38 22.09 0.48
N ARG A 277 12.69 21.85 0.37
CA ARG A 277 13.52 21.29 1.45
C ARG A 277 13.56 22.13 2.74
N GLU A 278 13.24 23.43 2.65
CA GLU A 278 13.23 24.37 3.77
C GLU A 278 11.94 24.37 4.60
N PHE A 279 10.88 23.73 4.10
CA PHE A 279 9.60 23.56 4.78
C PHE A 279 9.59 22.29 5.64
N THR A 280 8.61 22.19 6.54
CA THR A 280 8.40 20.99 7.37
C THR A 280 8.01 19.81 6.49
N VAL A 281 8.32 18.58 6.92
CA VAL A 281 7.96 17.38 6.13
C VAL A 281 6.45 17.30 5.93
N LEU A 282 5.66 17.65 6.96
CA LEU A 282 4.20 17.64 6.89
C LEU A 282 3.67 18.66 5.87
N ASP A 283 4.17 19.91 5.89
CA ASP A 283 3.79 20.92 4.89
C ASP A 283 4.10 20.46 3.46
N VAL A 284 5.24 19.78 3.26
CA VAL A 284 5.59 19.24 1.93
C VAL A 284 4.63 18.13 1.52
N VAL A 285 4.30 17.19 2.41
CA VAL A 285 3.35 16.10 2.12
C VAL A 285 1.98 16.65 1.72
N ASP A 286 1.50 17.68 2.42
CA ASP A 286 0.23 18.33 2.12
C ASP A 286 0.29 19.10 0.79
N ALA A 287 1.36 19.84 0.54
CA ALA A 287 1.54 20.57 -0.72
C ALA A 287 1.58 19.63 -1.94
N LEU A 288 2.23 18.47 -1.79
CA LEU A 288 2.29 17.46 -2.86
C LEU A 288 0.93 16.81 -3.15
N ALA A 289 -0.04 16.85 -2.22
CA ALA A 289 -1.37 16.29 -2.45
C ALA A 289 -2.08 16.96 -3.64
N THR A 290 -1.82 18.24 -3.88
CA THR A 290 -2.39 18.98 -5.03
C THR A 290 -1.80 18.55 -6.38
N LEU A 291 -0.59 17.97 -6.36
CA LEU A 291 0.12 17.49 -7.54
C LEU A 291 -0.15 16.01 -7.79
N ALA A 292 -0.47 15.25 -6.74
CA ALA A 292 -0.96 13.89 -6.83
C ALA A 292 -2.43 13.91 -7.28
N GLN A 293 -2.69 13.85 -8.60
CA GLN A 293 -4.07 13.85 -9.11
C GLN A 293 -4.91 12.73 -8.45
N PRO A 294 -6.13 13.02 -7.93
CA PRO A 294 -6.90 12.06 -7.13
C PRO A 294 -7.44 10.83 -7.89
N GLU A 295 -7.56 10.89 -9.23
CA GLU A 295 -8.34 9.90 -10.02
C GLU A 295 -7.56 9.22 -11.17
N LEU A 296 -6.22 9.19 -11.11
CA LEU A 296 -5.41 8.86 -12.30
C LEU A 296 -5.35 7.36 -12.67
N LEU A 297 -5.47 6.44 -11.70
CA LEU A 297 -5.44 4.99 -11.99
C LEU A 297 -6.87 4.49 -12.25
N ARG A 298 -7.33 4.63 -13.50
CA ARG A 298 -8.55 3.98 -13.98
C ARG A 298 -8.21 2.60 -14.50
N THR A 299 -8.49 1.58 -13.71
CA THR A 299 -8.35 0.18 -14.11
C THR A 299 -9.50 -0.19 -15.05
N GLN A 300 -9.27 -0.16 -16.36
CA GLN A 300 -10.22 -0.73 -17.31
C GLN A 300 -10.14 -2.26 -17.25
N THR A 301 -11.19 -2.89 -16.74
CA THR A 301 -11.41 -4.33 -16.94
C THR A 301 -12.25 -4.49 -18.20
N GLU A 302 -11.63 -4.72 -19.35
CA GLU A 302 -12.37 -5.14 -20.54
C GLU A 302 -12.48 -6.67 -20.60
N SER A 303 -13.71 -7.15 -20.71
CA SER A 303 -13.95 -8.52 -21.17
C SER A 303 -13.74 -8.51 -22.68
N ALA A 304 -12.72 -9.22 -23.18
CA ALA A 304 -12.51 -9.36 -24.61
C ALA A 304 -13.71 -10.05 -25.27
N GLY A 305 -14.60 -9.26 -25.86
CA GLY A 305 -15.58 -9.74 -26.81
C GLY A 305 -14.86 -10.13 -28.09
N ILE A 306 -15.14 -11.33 -28.61
CA ILE A 306 -14.65 -11.77 -29.91
C ILE A 306 -15.26 -10.82 -30.96
N VAL A 307 -14.47 -9.88 -31.47
CA VAL A 307 -14.81 -9.11 -32.66
C VAL A 307 -14.30 -9.89 -33.87
N LEU A 308 -15.24 -10.49 -34.61
CA LEU A 308 -14.96 -11.04 -35.93
C LEU A 308 -14.74 -9.88 -36.90
N SER A 309 -13.47 -9.55 -37.16
CA SER A 309 -13.08 -8.63 -38.22
C SER A 309 -13.15 -9.34 -39.57
N GLY A 310 -14.34 -9.42 -40.15
CA GLY A 310 -14.58 -9.87 -41.52
C GLY A 310 -15.22 -8.76 -42.34
N GLY A 311 -14.49 -8.22 -43.31
CA GLY A 311 -14.92 -7.11 -44.16
C GLY A 311 -16.12 -7.45 -45.05
N THR A 312 -16.82 -6.38 -45.45
CA THR A 312 -17.85 -6.37 -46.49
C THR A 312 -17.29 -6.90 -47.81
N SER A 313 -17.71 -8.11 -48.21
CA SER A 313 -17.51 -8.65 -49.56
C SER A 313 -18.47 -9.82 -49.78
N ASP A 314 -19.58 -9.56 -50.47
CA ASP A 314 -20.39 -10.59 -51.11
C ASP A 314 -19.55 -11.25 -52.21
N LEU A 315 -19.05 -12.47 -51.93
CA LEU A 315 -18.73 -13.56 -52.88
C LEU A 315 -17.77 -14.55 -52.19
N VAL A 316 -18.31 -15.67 -51.69
CA VAL A 316 -17.50 -16.81 -51.26
C VAL A 316 -17.02 -17.53 -52.53
N THR A 317 -15.76 -17.31 -52.90
CA THR A 317 -15.01 -18.23 -53.75
C THR A 317 -13.89 -18.85 -52.92
N THR A 318 -13.94 -20.17 -52.78
CA THR A 318 -12.97 -20.98 -52.04
C THR A 318 -11.61 -20.95 -52.74
N GLY A 319 -10.69 -20.12 -52.24
CA GLY A 319 -9.28 -20.13 -52.60
C GLY A 319 -8.48 -21.04 -51.67
N ALA A 320 -7.77 -22.01 -52.24
CA ALA A 320 -7.00 -23.03 -51.53
C ALA A 320 -5.96 -22.44 -50.56
N VAL A 321 -5.92 -22.99 -49.34
CA VAL A 321 -4.83 -22.75 -48.37
C VAL A 321 -3.66 -23.67 -48.74
N VAL A 322 -2.55 -23.09 -49.20
CA VAL A 322 -1.26 -23.78 -49.31
C VAL A 322 -0.62 -23.76 -47.93
N ALA A 323 -0.53 -24.94 -47.30
CA ALA A 323 0.24 -25.12 -46.06
C ALA A 323 1.72 -25.41 -46.42
N PRO A 324 2.70 -24.77 -45.74
CA PRO A 324 4.10 -25.12 -45.91
C PRO A 324 4.39 -26.49 -45.27
N ILE A 325 5.05 -27.37 -46.03
CA ILE A 325 5.52 -28.68 -45.57
C ILE A 325 6.89 -28.48 -44.89
N PRO A 326 7.12 -29.05 -43.70
CA PRO A 326 8.44 -29.00 -43.06
C PRO A 326 9.41 -29.93 -43.82
N THR A 327 10.54 -29.38 -44.27
CA THR A 327 11.67 -30.15 -44.76
C THR A 327 12.29 -30.93 -43.61
N VAL A 328 12.34 -32.25 -43.76
CA VAL A 328 13.21 -33.12 -42.97
C VAL A 328 14.30 -33.59 -43.93
N GLU A 329 15.53 -33.15 -43.64
CA GLU A 329 16.81 -33.35 -44.37
C GLU A 329 16.97 -32.69 -45.74
#